data_AF-A0A346PHK6-F1
#
_entry.id   AF-A0A346PHK6-F1
#
_cell.length_a   1.000
_cell.length_b   1.000
_cell.length_c   1.000
_cell.angle_alpha   90.00
_cell.angle_beta   90.00
_cell.angle_gamma   90.00
#
_symmetry.space_group_name_H-M   'P 1'
#
loop_
_entity.id
_entity.type
_entity.pdbx_description
1 polymer ?
#
loop_
_entity_poly.entity_id
_entity_poly.type
_entity_poly.pdbx_seq_one_letter_code
_entity_poly.pdbx_strand_id
1 'polypeptide(L)'
;MSDKRPLIIPHRVVEHNRRLESTLNRRLSVTLATYKSIEAMAELAVVALAFYSIYHGADPLLAFALTAVVVGGWKVVEFLAVYADDLAEARDAVDGSD
;
A
#
# COMPACT_ATOMS: atom_id res chain seq x y z
N MET A 1 20.22 28.05 -12.99
CA MET A 1 18.75 28.01 -12.95
C MET A 1 18.31 26.57 -13.12
N SER A 2 17.80 25.94 -12.06
CA SER A 2 17.40 24.52 -12.08
C SER A 2 15.98 24.43 -12.62
N ASP A 3 15.84 23.83 -13.80
CA ASP A 3 14.58 23.54 -14.48
C ASP A 3 13.81 22.48 -13.68
N LYS A 4 13.02 22.94 -12.69
CA LYS A 4 12.10 22.08 -11.95
C LYS A 4 10.90 21.80 -12.85
N ARG A 5 11.02 20.78 -13.71
CA ARG A 5 9.84 20.21 -14.36
C ARG A 5 8.83 19.86 -13.26
N PRO A 6 7.59 20.37 -13.34
CA PRO A 6 6.58 20.01 -12.36
C PRO A 6 6.43 18.49 -12.36
N LEU A 7 6.47 17.88 -11.19
CA LEU A 7 6.23 16.46 -11.04
C LEU A 7 4.76 16.23 -11.42
N ILE A 8 4.52 15.78 -12.65
CA ILE A 8 3.17 15.46 -13.12
C ILE A 8 2.77 14.13 -12.48
N ILE A 9 2.09 14.23 -11.33
CA ILE A 9 1.48 13.06 -10.71
C ILE A 9 0.22 12.73 -11.53
N PRO A 10 0.07 11.48 -12.03
CA PRO A 10 -1.13 11.09 -12.74
C PRO A 10 -2.38 11.32 -11.88
N HIS A 11 -3.46 11.85 -12.46
CA HIS A 11 -4.70 12.10 -11.74
C HIS A 11 -5.22 10.85 -11.01
N ARG A 12 -5.03 9.67 -11.62
CA ARG A 12 -5.41 8.38 -11.03
C ARG A 12 -4.70 8.09 -9.70
N VAL A 13 -3.44 8.50 -9.57
CA VAL A 13 -2.66 8.31 -8.33
C VAL A 13 -3.16 9.26 -7.24
N VAL A 14 -3.47 10.51 -7.61
CA VAL A 14 -4.02 11.49 -6.67
C VAL A 14 -5.38 11.02 -6.15
N GLU A 15 -6.24 10.53 -7.03
CA GLU A 15 -7.57 10.05 -6.67
C GLU A 15 -7.51 8.79 -5.80
N HIS A 16 -6.64 7.83 -6.15
CA HIS A 16 -6.39 6.64 -5.32
C HIS A 16 -5.89 7.02 -3.92
N ASN A 17 -4.89 7.91 -3.83
CA ASN A 17 -4.36 8.37 -2.54
C ASN A 17 -5.43 9.03 -1.67
N ARG A 18 -6.32 9.83 -2.28
CA ARG A 18 -7.40 10.50 -1.55
C ARG A 18 -8.42 9.50 -0.99
N ARG A 19 -8.77 8.47 -1.77
CA ARG A 19 -9.67 7.40 -1.32
C ARG A 19 -9.05 6.58 -0.20
N LEU A 20 -7.77 6.23 -0.35
CA LEU A 20 -7.03 5.51 0.66
C LEU A 20 -6.91 6.33 1.95
N GLU A 21 -6.66 7.63 1.85
CA GLU A 21 -6.64 8.54 3.01
C GLU A 21 -7.98 8.57 3.74
N SER A 22 -9.10 8.65 3.02
CA SER A 22 -10.45 8.57 3.60
C SER A 22 -10.67 7.24 4.35
N THR A 23 -10.30 6.12 3.71
CA THR A 23 -10.43 4.76 4.26
C THR A 23 -9.60 4.59 5.54
N LEU A 24 -8.33 4.98 5.47
CA LEU A 24 -7.37 4.89 6.59
C LEU A 24 -7.81 5.76 7.77
N ASN A 25 -8.29 6.97 7.50
CA ASN A 25 -8.76 7.87 8.54
C ASN A 25 -10.04 7.33 9.21
N ARG A 26 -10.98 6.79 8.43
CA ARG A 26 -12.21 6.17 8.96
C ARG A 26 -11.96 4.92 9.80
N ARG A 27 -11.12 4.01 9.32
CA ARG A 27 -10.96 2.68 9.93
C ARG A 27 -9.87 2.62 10.99
N LEU A 28 -8.79 3.38 10.80
CA LEU A 28 -7.56 3.25 11.60
C LEU A 28 -7.11 4.59 12.21
N SER A 29 -7.82 5.68 11.94
CA SER A 29 -7.50 7.05 12.42
C SER A 29 -6.04 7.47 12.15
N VAL A 30 -5.47 6.99 11.04
CA VAL A 30 -4.11 7.31 10.62
C VAL A 30 -4.11 8.01 9.27
N THR A 31 -3.11 8.88 9.09
CA THR A 31 -2.89 9.58 7.82
C THR A 31 -2.26 8.64 6.79
N LEU A 32 -2.42 8.98 5.51
CA LEU A 32 -1.76 8.29 4.41
C LEU A 32 -0.22 8.25 4.58
N ALA A 33 0.37 9.35 5.05
CA ALA A 33 1.81 9.44 5.28
C ALA A 33 2.26 8.47 6.38
N THR A 34 1.51 8.36 7.48
CA THR A 34 1.80 7.42 8.57
C THR A 34 1.72 5.97 8.08
N TYR A 35 0.65 5.64 7.35
CA TYR A 35 0.47 4.32 6.77
C TYR A 35 1.62 3.93 5.83
N LYS A 36 1.97 4.82 4.89
CA LYS A 36 3.09 4.60 3.95
C LYS A 36 4.44 4.49 4.66
N SER A 37 4.61 5.18 5.79
CA SER A 37 5.82 5.07 6.60
C SER A 37 5.93 3.70 7.27
N ILE A 38 4.84 3.20 7.85
CA ILE A 38 4.79 1.86 8.45
C ILE A 38 5.03 0.79 7.38
N GLU A 39 4.39 0.92 6.21
CA GLU A 39 4.60 0.04 5.06
C GLU A 39 6.08 0.00 4.67
N ALA A 40 6.71 1.16 4.44
CA ALA A 40 8.12 1.22 4.06
C ALA A 40 9.06 0.64 5.12
N MET A 41 8.77 0.84 6.42
CA MET A 41 9.54 0.23 7.50
C MET A 41 9.40 -1.29 7.53
N ALA A 42 8.20 -1.81 7.30
CA ALA A 42 7.94 -3.25 7.24
C ALA A 42 8.66 -3.88 6.03
N GLU A 43 8.56 -3.28 4.85
CA GLU A 43 9.27 -3.72 3.65
C GLU A 43 10.78 -3.76 3.88
N LEU A 44 11.34 -2.71 4.50
CA LEU A 44 12.77 -2.66 4.84
C LEU A 44 13.17 -3.77 5.81
N ALA A 45 12.37 -4.03 6.84
CA ALA A 45 12.62 -5.09 7.81
C ALA A 45 12.60 -6.48 7.15
N VAL A 46 11.66 -6.73 6.24
CA VAL A 46 11.57 -8.00 5.49
C VAL A 46 12.79 -8.18 4.59
N VAL A 47 13.22 -7.12 3.90
CA VAL A 47 14.45 -7.16 3.08
C VAL A 47 15.67 -7.43 3.96
N ALA A 48 15.81 -6.74 5.09
CA ALA A 48 16.91 -6.95 6.02
C ALA A 48 16.94 -8.40 6.56
N LEU A 49 15.77 -8.96 6.89
CA LEU A 49 15.64 -10.34 7.34
C LEU A 49 16.03 -11.35 6.25
N ALA A 50 15.71 -11.07 4.98
CA ALA A 50 16.13 -11.90 3.86
C ALA A 50 17.66 -11.92 3.73
N PHE A 51 18.31 -10.75 3.77
CA PHE A 51 19.78 -10.67 3.76
C PHE A 51 20.41 -11.39 4.95
N TYR A 52 19.84 -11.23 6.15
CA TYR A 52 20.29 -11.93 7.34
C TYR A 52 20.18 -13.45 7.18
N SER A 53 19.07 -13.93 6.64
CA SER A 53 18.84 -15.36 6.41
C SER A 53 19.82 -15.92 5.38
N ILE A 54 20.07 -15.20 4.29
CA ILE A 54 21.07 -15.55 3.27
C ILE A 54 22.46 -15.63 3.89
N TYR A 55 22.82 -14.65 4.73
CA TYR A 55 24.09 -14.64 5.44
C TYR A 55 24.26 -15.88 6.34
N HIS A 56 23.16 -16.37 6.93
CA HIS A 56 23.12 -17.60 7.72
C HIS A 56 22.93 -18.89 6.91
N GLY A 57 23.04 -18.83 5.58
CA GLY A 57 23.03 -20.00 4.71
C GLY A 57 21.67 -20.40 4.15
N ALA A 58 20.65 -19.55 4.25
CA ALA A 58 19.39 -19.76 3.55
C ALA A 58 19.57 -19.63 2.03
N ASP A 59 18.74 -20.36 1.27
CA ASP A 59 18.73 -20.26 -0.19
C ASP A 59 18.34 -18.84 -0.64
N PRO A 60 19.19 -18.14 -1.43
CA PRO A 60 18.91 -16.76 -1.85
C PRO A 60 17.66 -16.63 -2.70
N LEU A 61 17.40 -17.60 -3.58
CA LEU A 61 16.24 -17.54 -4.47
C LEU A 61 14.95 -17.62 -3.65
N LEU A 62 14.88 -18.55 -2.70
CA LEU A 62 13.75 -18.70 -1.79
C LEU A 62 13.57 -17.46 -0.89
N ALA A 63 14.66 -16.93 -0.34
CA ALA A 63 14.61 -15.74 0.50
C ALA A 63 14.04 -14.52 -0.27
N PHE A 64 14.55 -14.26 -1.48
CA PHE A 64 14.02 -13.16 -2.30
C PHE A 64 12.60 -13.42 -2.80
N ALA A 65 12.24 -14.67 -3.13
CA ALA A 65 10.88 -15.02 -3.52
C ALA A 65 9.88 -14.73 -2.39
N LEU A 66 10.21 -15.10 -1.15
CA LEU A 66 9.37 -14.81 0.02
C LEU A 66 9.28 -13.31 0.29
N THR A 67 10.38 -12.58 0.20
CA THR A 67 10.36 -11.11 0.29
C THR A 67 9.42 -10.49 -0.74
N ALA A 68 9.52 -10.92 -2.01
CA ALA A 68 8.66 -10.41 -3.07
C ALA A 68 7.18 -10.72 -2.81
N VAL A 69 6.85 -11.90 -2.28
CA VAL A 69 5.48 -12.27 -1.90
C VAL A 69 4.96 -11.39 -0.76
N VAL A 70 5.75 -11.15 0.28
CA VAL A 70 5.33 -10.32 1.42
C VAL A 70 5.13 -8.86 0.99
N VAL A 71 6.08 -8.30 0.26
CA VAL A 71 6.01 -6.92 -0.25
C VAL A 71 4.86 -6.77 -1.25
N GLY A 72 4.74 -7.68 -2.21
CA GLY A 72 3.68 -7.65 -3.22
C GLY A 72 2.28 -7.88 -2.63
N GLY A 73 2.16 -8.76 -1.64
CA GLY A 73 0.88 -9.04 -0.97
C GLY A 73 0.29 -7.80 -0.29
N TRP A 74 1.13 -6.95 0.28
CA TRP A 74 0.68 -5.70 0.92
C TRP A 74 -0.02 -4.76 -0.07
N LYS A 75 0.49 -4.66 -1.31
CA LYS A 75 -0.14 -3.85 -2.38
C LYS A 75 -1.50 -4.41 -2.79
N VAL A 76 -1.65 -5.73 -2.80
CA VAL A 76 -2.93 -6.38 -3.11
C VAL A 76 -3.95 -6.09 -2.02
N VAL A 77 -3.55 -6.13 -0.75
CA VAL A 77 -4.43 -5.78 0.38
C VAL A 77 -4.88 -4.32 0.29
N GLU A 78 -3.99 -3.39 -0.03
CA GLU A 78 -4.33 -1.97 -0.23
C GLU A 78 -5.35 -1.78 -1.37
N PHE A 79 -5.13 -2.47 -2.49
CA PHE A 79 -6.07 -2.46 -3.61
C PHE A 79 -7.45 -3.00 -3.23
N LEU A 80 -7.50 -4.13 -2.52
CA LEU A 80 -8.74 -4.76 -2.08
C LEU A 80 -9.47 -3.91 -1.03
N ALA A 81 -8.76 -3.24 -0.13
CA ALA A 81 -9.36 -2.39 0.88
C ALA A 81 -10.11 -1.20 0.26
N VAL A 82 -9.50 -0.55 -0.74
CA VAL A 82 -10.14 0.54 -1.50
C VAL A 82 -11.32 0.01 -2.31
N TYR A 83 -11.17 -1.15 -2.97
CA TYR A 83 -12.23 -1.74 -3.77
C TYR A 83 -13.45 -2.18 -2.93
N ALA A 84 -13.21 -2.67 -1.71
CA ALA A 84 -14.28 -3.07 -0.79
C ALA A 84 -15.10 -1.88 -0.28
N ASP A 85 -14.47 -0.73 -0.02
CA ASP A 85 -15.18 0.49 0.36
C ASP A 85 -16.03 1.03 -0.81
N ASP A 86 -15.53 1.00 -2.05
CA ASP A 86 -16.30 1.39 -3.25
C ASP A 86 -17.58 0.52 -3.40
N LEU A 87 -17.48 -0.78 -3.15
CA LEU A 87 -18.65 -1.69 -3.20
C LEU A 87 -19.66 -1.44 -2.08
N ALA A 88 -19.18 -1.08 -0.88
CA ALA A 88 -20.05 -0.76 0.24
C ALA A 88 -20.82 0.54 -0.02
N GLU A 89 -20.15 1.58 -0.53
CA GLU A 89 -20.77 2.86 -0.85
C GLU A 89 -21.78 2.74 -2.01
N ALA A 90 -21.47 1.92 -3.02
CA ALA A 90 -22.40 1.62 -4.12
C ALA A 90 -23.65 0.86 -3.64
N ARG A 91 -23.51 -0.02 -2.65
CA ARG A 91 -24.63 -0.76 -2.07
C ARG A 91 -25.55 0.15 -1.25
N ASP A 92 -24.97 1.01 -0.40
CA ASP A 92 -25.74 1.95 0.43
C ASP A 92 -26.50 2.98 -0.42
N ALA A 93 -25.95 3.39 -1.56
CA ALA A 93 -26.62 4.28 -2.51
C ALA A 93 -27.87 3.66 -3.17
N VAL A 94 -27.87 2.34 -3.38
CA VAL A 94 -29.00 1.59 -3.93
C VAL A 94 -30.07 1.34 -2.87
N ASP A 95 -29.68 1.02 -1.64
CA ASP A 95 -30.63 0.73 -0.54
C ASP A 95 -31.23 2.00 0.08
N GLY A 96 -30.60 3.17 -0.08
CA GLY A 96 -31.08 4.47 0.45
C GLY A 96 -32.01 5.26 -0.49
N SER A 97 -32.47 4.68 -1.61
CA SER A 97 -33.33 5.35 -2.60
C SER A 97 -34.84 5.07 -2.45
N ASP A 98 -35.25 4.30 -1.42
CA ASP A 98 -36.65 4.03 -1.06
C ASP A 98 -37.20 5.03 -0.02
#